data_AF-A0A958AH91-F1
#
_entry.id   AF-A0A958AH91-F1
#
_cell.length_a   1.000
_cell.length_b   1.000
_cell.length_c   1.000
_cell.angle_alpha   90.00
_cell.angle_beta   90.00
_cell.angle_gamma   90.00
#
_symmetry.space_group_name_H-M   'P 1'
#
loop_
_entity.id
_entity.type
_entity.pdbx_description
1 polymer ?
#
loop_
_entity_poly.entity_id
_entity_poly.type
_entity_poly.pdbx_seq_one_letter_code
_entity_poly.pdbx_strand_id
1 'polypeptide(L)'
;SPLRSVLSFIASVDAVDDGTPAGAVRFTLTSANADLPLLCGAPQALILSHEYDSELLPNAPSGTGPFRVDELVPGQYIRFIRNESYWAAAEILLQEVLHIYTPSFDDRAAALSAGEVDLLPDISGK
;
A
#
# COMPACT_ATOMS: atom_id res chain seq x y z
N SER A 1 6.20 -9.63 12.85
CA SER A 1 6.05 -8.22 12.44
C SER A 1 6.30 -7.31 13.63
N PRO A 2 7.14 -6.27 13.52
CA PRO A 2 7.36 -5.24 14.55
C PRO A 2 6.07 -4.56 15.02
N LEU A 3 5.07 -4.43 14.13
CA LEU A 3 3.77 -3.82 14.45
C LEU A 3 2.98 -4.61 15.50
N ARG A 4 3.25 -5.92 15.67
CA ARG A 4 2.56 -6.77 16.67
C ARG A 4 2.79 -6.27 18.10
N SER A 5 4.01 -5.78 18.40
CA SER A 5 4.31 -5.20 19.71
C SER A 5 3.58 -3.86 19.88
N VAL A 6 3.56 -3.05 18.82
CA VAL A 6 2.94 -1.73 18.81
C VAL A 6 1.42 -1.83 19.01
N LEU A 7 0.75 -2.84 18.45
CA LEU A 7 -0.70 -3.05 18.57
C LEU A 7 -1.12 -3.90 19.78
N SER A 8 -0.21 -4.19 20.72
CA SER A 8 -0.49 -5.06 21.87
C SER A 8 -1.57 -4.54 22.82
N PHE A 9 -1.93 -3.26 22.71
CA PHE A 9 -3.02 -2.63 23.46
C PHE A 9 -4.42 -2.94 22.88
N ILE A 10 -4.52 -3.58 21.71
CA ILE A 10 -5.79 -4.04 21.13
C ILE A 10 -6.14 -5.40 21.76
N ALA A 11 -7.23 -5.44 22.51
CA ALA A 11 -7.75 -6.66 23.14
C ALA A 11 -8.57 -7.50 22.15
N SER A 12 -9.46 -6.87 21.39
CA SER A 12 -10.28 -7.52 20.36
C SER A 12 -10.60 -6.56 19.22
N VAL A 13 -10.90 -7.15 18.05
CA VAL A 13 -11.49 -6.46 16.90
C VAL A 13 -12.69 -7.27 16.47
N ASP A 14 -13.87 -6.67 16.54
CA ASP A 14 -15.14 -7.34 16.29
C ASP A 14 -15.86 -6.68 15.11
N ALA A 15 -16.44 -7.47 14.22
CA ALA A 15 -17.35 -6.95 13.20
C ALA A 15 -18.62 -6.41 13.87
N VAL A 16 -19.14 -5.30 13.36
CA VAL A 16 -20.34 -4.67 13.90
C VAL A 16 -21.51 -4.91 12.95
N ASP A 17 -22.45 -5.76 13.37
CA ASP A 17 -23.63 -6.14 12.58
C ASP A 17 -24.92 -5.41 13.04
N ASP A 18 -24.79 -4.31 13.79
CA ASP A 18 -25.88 -3.61 14.49
C ASP A 18 -26.58 -2.49 13.69
N GLY A 19 -26.37 -2.43 12.36
CA GLY A 19 -26.97 -1.41 11.50
C GLY A 19 -26.19 -0.08 11.43
N THR A 20 -24.97 -0.05 11.97
CA THR A 20 -23.92 0.89 11.53
C THR A 20 -23.58 0.68 10.04
N PRO A 21 -22.89 1.63 9.36
CA PRO A 21 -22.56 1.45 7.94
C PRO A 21 -21.89 0.10 7.71
N ALA A 22 -22.26 -0.57 6.61
CA ALA A 22 -21.70 -1.87 6.27
C ALA A 22 -20.16 -1.84 6.31
N GLY A 23 -19.56 -2.82 6.99
CA GLY A 23 -18.11 -2.93 7.16
C GLY A 23 -17.55 -2.20 8.39
N ALA A 24 -18.39 -1.75 9.33
CA ALA A 24 -17.93 -1.21 10.59
C ALA A 24 -17.24 -2.28 11.48
N VAL A 25 -16.17 -1.88 12.17
CA VAL A 25 -15.43 -2.71 13.12
C VAL A 25 -15.31 -1.99 14.47
N ARG A 26 -15.35 -2.75 15.57
CA ARG A 26 -15.20 -2.26 16.94
C ARG A 26 -13.88 -2.75 17.51
N PHE A 27 -13.05 -1.82 17.95
CA PHE A 27 -11.82 -2.11 18.68
C PHE A 27 -12.08 -2.05 20.18
N THR A 28 -11.77 -3.12 20.91
CA THR A 28 -11.70 -3.10 22.37
C THR A 28 -10.23 -2.95 22.77
N LEU A 29 -9.91 -1.95 23.60
CA LEU A 29 -8.54 -1.68 24.01
C LEU A 29 -8.31 -2.10 25.46
N THR A 30 -7.12 -2.61 25.78
CA THR A 30 -6.73 -2.93 27.16
C THR A 30 -6.41 -1.69 27.99
N SER A 31 -6.10 -0.57 27.33
CA SER A 31 -5.87 0.73 27.92
C SER A 31 -6.23 1.85 26.92
N ALA A 32 -6.45 3.06 27.42
CA ALA A 32 -6.67 4.22 26.55
C ALA A 32 -5.42 4.47 25.69
N ASN A 33 -5.60 4.54 24.37
CA ASN A 33 -4.52 4.83 23.43
C ASN A 33 -5.03 5.76 22.31
N ALA A 34 -4.54 7.00 22.30
CA ALA A 34 -4.92 8.00 21.31
C ALA A 34 -4.25 7.79 19.94
N ASP A 35 -3.20 6.97 19.86
CA ASP A 35 -2.44 6.74 18.63
C ASP A 35 -3.12 5.72 17.70
N LEU A 36 -4.17 5.03 18.16
CA LEU A 36 -4.85 3.99 17.37
C LEU A 36 -5.19 4.45 15.94
N PRO A 37 -5.83 5.62 15.71
CA PRO A 37 -6.16 6.04 14.35
C PRO A 37 -4.93 6.24 13.46
N LEU A 38 -3.83 6.75 14.03
CA LEU A 38 -2.57 6.91 13.32
C LEU A 38 -1.95 5.54 12.97
N LEU A 39 -2.00 4.60 13.90
CA LEU A 39 -1.47 3.25 13.72
C LEU A 39 -2.26 2.44 12.69
N CYS A 40 -3.57 2.67 12.56
CA CYS A 40 -4.39 2.08 11.50
C CYS A 40 -4.02 2.57 10.10
N GLY A 41 -3.33 3.72 9.97
CA GLY A 41 -2.82 4.23 8.70
C GLY A 41 -1.43 3.69 8.32
N ALA A 42 -0.79 2.88 9.17
CA ALA A 42 0.55 2.37 8.89
C ALA A 42 0.54 1.33 7.74
N PRO A 43 1.62 1.22 6.93
CA PRO A 43 1.67 0.28 5.81
C PRO A 43 1.39 -1.18 6.20
N GLN A 44 1.71 -1.57 7.44
CA GLN A 44 1.49 -2.93 7.94
C GLN A 44 0.05 -3.17 8.43
N ALA A 45 -0.78 -2.12 8.51
CA ALA A 45 -2.19 -2.19 8.87
C ALA A 45 -3.13 -2.12 7.64
N LEU A 46 -2.57 -2.12 6.43
CA LEU A 46 -3.34 -2.22 5.19
C LEU A 46 -4.15 -3.51 5.16
N ILE A 47 -5.38 -3.41 4.65
CA ILE A 47 -6.35 -4.51 4.63
C ILE A 47 -6.12 -5.40 3.41
N LEU A 48 -6.02 -6.70 3.67
CA LEU A 48 -6.01 -7.74 2.65
C LEU A 48 -7.39 -8.39 2.54
N SER A 49 -7.71 -8.94 1.38
CA SER A 49 -8.90 -9.80 1.27
C SER A 49 -8.77 -10.99 2.20
N HIS A 50 -9.87 -11.38 2.84
CA HIS A 50 -9.92 -12.57 3.69
C HIS A 50 -9.54 -13.86 2.92
N GLU A 51 -9.87 -13.91 1.63
CA GLU A 51 -9.62 -15.06 0.76
C GLU A 51 -8.19 -15.08 0.18
N TYR A 52 -7.40 -14.03 0.42
CA TYR A 52 -6.08 -13.89 -0.16
C TYR A 52 -5.02 -14.63 0.67
N ASP A 53 -4.21 -15.44 -0.01
CA ASP A 53 -3.05 -16.10 0.60
C ASP A 53 -1.92 -15.09 0.84
N SER A 54 -1.70 -14.74 2.11
CA SER A 54 -0.68 -13.76 2.50
C SER A 54 0.74 -14.15 2.13
N GLU A 55 1.03 -15.44 1.92
CA GLU A 55 2.35 -15.90 1.47
C GLU A 55 2.68 -15.43 0.04
N LEU A 56 1.67 -15.04 -0.74
CA LEU A 56 1.84 -14.52 -2.10
C LEU A 56 2.25 -13.03 -2.15
N LEU A 57 2.13 -12.28 -1.04
CA LEU A 57 2.45 -10.84 -0.98
C LEU A 57 3.79 -10.45 -1.61
N PRO A 58 4.90 -11.20 -1.45
CA PRO A 58 6.18 -10.79 -2.01
C PRO A 58 6.21 -10.75 -3.55
N ASN A 59 5.35 -11.52 -4.22
CA ASN A 59 5.42 -11.72 -5.67
C ASN A 59 4.13 -11.32 -6.41
N ALA A 60 2.98 -11.34 -5.74
CA ALA A 60 1.68 -11.08 -6.34
C ALA A 60 0.75 -10.28 -5.41
N PRO A 61 1.16 -9.09 -4.92
CA PRO A 61 0.40 -8.34 -3.93
C PRO A 61 -0.98 -7.96 -4.44
N SER A 62 -1.99 -8.14 -3.58
CA SER A 62 -3.38 -7.77 -3.83
C SER A 62 -3.89 -6.90 -2.70
N GLY A 63 -4.46 -5.74 -3.04
CA GLY A 63 -5.01 -4.79 -2.09
C GLY A 63 -6.17 -3.99 -2.69
N THR A 64 -6.70 -3.05 -1.91
CA THR A 64 -7.87 -2.23 -2.27
C THR A 64 -7.51 -0.87 -2.85
N GLY A 65 -6.26 -0.67 -3.23
CA GLY A 65 -5.72 0.61 -3.71
C GLY A 65 -6.11 0.97 -5.16
N PRO A 66 -5.70 2.17 -5.62
CA PRO A 66 -6.02 2.69 -6.95
C PRO A 66 -5.25 2.01 -8.09
N PHE A 67 -4.22 1.24 -7.80
CA PHE A 67 -3.45 0.49 -8.79
C PHE A 67 -3.29 -0.98 -8.38
N ARG A 68 -3.17 -1.85 -9.38
CA ARG A 68 -2.83 -3.28 -9.23
C ARG A 68 -1.51 -3.58 -9.94
N VAL A 69 -0.79 -4.59 -9.46
CA VAL A 69 0.40 -5.08 -10.15
C VAL A 69 -0.01 -5.80 -11.43
N ASP A 70 0.51 -5.36 -12.57
CA ASP A 70 0.37 -6.05 -13.84
C ASP A 70 1.58 -6.95 -14.11
N GLU A 71 2.78 -6.46 -13.79
CA GLU A 71 4.02 -7.18 -14.03
C GLU A 71 5.10 -6.80 -13.02
N LEU A 72 5.83 -7.79 -12.52
CA LEU A 72 6.98 -7.61 -11.65
C LEU A 72 8.17 -8.37 -12.25
N VAL A 73 9.19 -7.63 -12.64
CA VAL A 73 10.48 -8.19 -13.09
C VAL A 73 11.53 -7.84 -12.03
N PRO A 74 11.89 -8.79 -11.15
CA PRO A 74 12.78 -8.55 -10.03
C PRO A 74 14.09 -7.87 -10.46
N GLY A 75 14.42 -6.76 -9.79
CA GLY A 75 15.63 -5.98 -10.05
C GLY A 75 15.58 -5.11 -11.32
N GLN A 76 14.48 -5.12 -12.06
CA GLN A 76 14.33 -4.30 -13.28
C GLN A 76 13.18 -3.30 -13.14
N TYR A 77 11.94 -3.76 -12.99
CA TYR A 77 10.80 -2.87 -12.83
C TYR A 77 9.59 -3.56 -12.20
N ILE A 78 8.64 -2.74 -11.74
CA ILE A 78 7.27 -3.14 -11.45
C ILE A 78 6.32 -2.23 -12.21
N ARG A 79 5.40 -2.84 -12.97
CA ARG A 79 4.37 -2.17 -13.75
C ARG A 79 3.05 -2.28 -13.02
N PHE A 80 2.45 -1.14 -12.73
CA PHE A 80 1.16 -1.02 -12.10
C PHE A 80 0.15 -0.46 -13.09
N ILE A 81 -1.03 -1.07 -13.17
CA ILE A 81 -2.14 -0.54 -13.97
C ILE A 81 -3.28 -0.09 -13.06
N ARG A 82 -4.07 0.88 -13.51
CA ARG A 82 -5.22 1.37 -12.77
C ARG A 82 -6.14 0.23 -12.37
N ASN A 83 -6.56 0.24 -11.11
CA ASN A 83 -7.60 -0.63 -10.61
C ASN A 83 -8.97 -0.05 -10.95
N GLU A 84 -9.59 -0.54 -12.02
CA GLU A 84 -10.94 -0.13 -12.44
C GLU A 84 -12.03 -0.40 -11.40
N SER A 85 -11.77 -1.31 -10.45
CA SER A 85 -12.67 -1.60 -9.33
C SER A 85 -12.40 -0.76 -8.08
N TYR A 86 -11.47 0.20 -8.14
CA TYR A 86 -11.21 1.13 -7.03
C TYR A 86 -12.44 2.02 -6.79
N TRP A 87 -12.79 2.24 -5.53
CA TRP A 87 -14.01 2.98 -5.15
C TRP A 87 -14.08 4.41 -5.72
N ALA A 88 -12.92 5.02 -6.02
CA ALA A 88 -12.79 6.31 -6.68
C ALA A 88 -11.99 6.22 -8.00
N ALA A 89 -12.13 5.14 -8.77
CA ALA A 89 -11.37 4.93 -10.01
C ALA A 89 -11.50 6.11 -11.01
N ALA A 90 -12.66 6.77 -11.05
CA ALA A 90 -12.92 7.92 -11.90
C ALA A 90 -12.05 9.15 -11.56
N GLU A 91 -11.54 9.25 -10.34
CA GLU A 91 -10.66 10.34 -9.89
C GLU A 91 -9.18 10.07 -10.20
N ILE A 92 -8.84 8.82 -10.53
CA ILE A 92 -7.48 8.45 -10.90
C ILE A 92 -7.25 8.88 -12.35
N LEU A 93 -6.24 9.72 -12.59
CA LEU A 93 -5.94 10.23 -13.94
C LEU A 93 -4.89 9.39 -14.68
N LEU A 94 -3.99 8.73 -13.94
CA LEU A 94 -2.95 7.88 -14.49
C LEU A 94 -3.50 6.49 -14.84
N GLN A 95 -3.14 5.98 -16.01
CA GLN A 95 -3.55 4.63 -16.44
C GLN A 95 -2.54 3.56 -16.00
N GLU A 96 -1.28 3.94 -15.98
CA GLU A 96 -0.16 3.08 -15.65
C GLU A 96 0.88 3.85 -14.84
N VAL A 97 1.58 3.14 -13.97
CA VAL A 97 2.80 3.60 -13.30
C VAL A 97 3.86 2.52 -13.50
N LEU A 98 4.97 2.88 -14.14
CA LEU A 98 6.14 2.01 -14.27
C LEU A 98 7.22 2.48 -13.30
N HIS A 99 7.52 1.67 -12.29
CA HIS A 99 8.62 1.94 -11.37
C HIS A 99 9.84 1.14 -11.80
N ILE A 100 10.85 1.85 -12.28
CA ILE A 100 12.11 1.27 -12.78
C ILE A 100 13.16 1.27 -11.66
N TYR A 101 13.81 0.12 -11.47
CA TYR A 101 14.90 -0.03 -10.51
C TYR A 101 16.23 0.37 -11.15
N THR A 102 16.71 1.56 -10.80
CA THR A 102 18.02 2.06 -11.21
C THR A 102 18.83 2.40 -9.96
N PRO A 103 19.82 1.57 -9.57
CA PRO A 103 20.56 1.77 -8.32
C PRO A 103 21.39 3.06 -8.29
N SER A 104 21.98 3.44 -9.43
CA SER A 104 22.82 4.62 -9.56
C SER A 104 21.98 5.89 -9.54
N PHE A 105 22.38 6.87 -8.73
CA PHE A 105 21.76 8.20 -8.75
C PHE A 105 22.04 8.94 -10.05
N ASP A 106 23.28 8.88 -10.55
CA ASP A 106 23.67 9.58 -11.77
C ASP A 106 22.88 9.06 -12.98
N ASP A 107 22.65 7.75 -13.05
CA ASP A 107 21.85 7.13 -14.11
C ASP A 107 20.37 7.56 -14.00
N ARG A 108 19.82 7.63 -12.79
CA ARG A 108 18.45 8.14 -12.55
C ARG A 108 18.32 9.60 -12.96
N ALA A 109 19.30 10.43 -12.62
CA ALA A 109 19.31 11.86 -12.98
C ALA A 109 19.46 12.07 -14.48
N ALA A 110 20.28 11.25 -15.14
CA ALA A 110 20.43 11.24 -16.59
C ALA A 110 19.12 10.83 -17.29
N ALA A 111 18.46 9.75 -16.83
CA ALA A 111 17.18 9.30 -17.35
C ALA A 111 16.08 10.38 -17.24
N LEU A 112 16.00 11.07 -16.10
CA LEU A 112 15.08 12.19 -15.92
C LEU A 112 15.41 13.35 -16.89
N SER A 113 16.69 13.68 -17.03
CA SER A 113 17.14 14.75 -17.93
C SER A 113 16.90 14.42 -19.40
N ALA A 114 16.95 13.14 -19.76
CA ALA A 114 16.65 12.63 -21.09
C ALA A 114 15.14 12.48 -21.36
N GLY A 115 14.29 12.63 -20.33
CA GLY A 115 12.84 12.43 -20.42
C GLY A 115 12.42 10.96 -20.51
N GLU A 116 13.28 10.04 -20.10
CA GLU A 116 13.00 8.60 -20.04
C GLU A 116 12.11 8.23 -18.83
N VAL A 117 12.12 9.06 -17.80
CA VAL A 117 11.25 8.95 -16.62
C VAL A 117 10.61 10.29 -16.29
N ASP A 118 9.40 10.27 -15.74
CA ASP A 118 8.65 11.49 -15.39
C ASP A 118 8.89 11.97 -13.95
N LEU A 119 9.37 11.09 -13.06
CA LEU A 119 9.48 11.37 -11.63
C LEU A 119 10.75 10.74 -11.04
N LEU A 120 11.46 11.53 -10.24
CA LEU A 120 12.54 11.06 -9.37
C LEU A 120 12.21 11.45 -7.91
N PRO A 121 11.75 10.51 -7.07
CA PRO A 121 11.22 10.85 -5.74
C PRO A 121 12.31 11.26 -4.73
N ASP A 122 13.57 10.88 -4.96
CA ASP A 122 14.69 11.25 -4.11
C ASP A 122 15.85 11.81 -4.95
N ILE A 123 16.21 13.06 -4.66
CA ILE A 123 17.31 13.79 -5.29
C ILE A 123 18.54 13.92 -4.37
N SER A 124 18.49 13.36 -3.17
CA SER A 124 19.53 13.52 -2.16
C SER A 124 20.80 12.70 -2.45
N GLY A 125 20.73 11.77 -3.40
CA GLY A 125 21.84 10.89 -3.79
C GLY A 125 22.26 9.91 -2.68
N LYS A 126 21.41 9.72 -1.65
CA LYS A 126 21.66 8.87 -0.49
C LYS A 126 20.68 7.70 -0.42
#